data_AF-A0A1C3MXM0-F1
#
_entry.id   AF-A0A1C3MXM0-F1
#
_cell.length_a   1.000
_cell.length_b   1.000
_cell.length_c   1.000
_cell.angle_alpha   90.00
_cell.angle_beta   90.00
_cell.angle_gamma   90.00
#
_symmetry.space_group_name_H-M   'P 1'
#
loop_
_entity.id
_entity.type
_entity.pdbx_description
1 polymer ?
#
loop_
_entity_poly.entity_id
_entity_poly.type
_entity_poly.pdbx_seq_one_letter_code
_entity_poly.pdbx_strand_id
1 'polypeptide(L)'
;MPPASRLTTTTATRQQLVSAFNDADDQQREAYRAVAQLQADLAGQWHGVASNAFTVALDEWMQGLNRVTQALNSLRDNVVRFGQVTDNTETDNLQLAKSPAGQSRLP
;
A
#
# COMPACT_ATOMS: atom_id res chain seq x y z
N MET A 1 23.53 23.26 1.37
CA MET A 1 22.17 22.98 0.85
C MET A 1 22.07 21.49 0.53
N PRO A 2 21.20 20.70 1.17
CA PRO A 2 20.84 19.41 0.60
C PRO A 2 20.02 19.66 -0.68
N PRO A 3 20.25 18.89 -1.76
CA PRO A 3 19.73 19.23 -3.09
C PRO A 3 18.26 18.84 -3.25
N ALA A 4 17.49 19.70 -3.92
CA ALA A 4 16.10 19.51 -4.34
C ALA A 4 15.83 18.15 -5.03
N SER A 5 16.88 17.51 -5.55
CA SER A 5 16.88 16.16 -6.11
C SER A 5 16.40 15.08 -5.13
N ARG A 6 16.61 15.24 -3.81
CA ARG A 6 16.10 14.28 -2.82
C ARG A 6 14.57 14.36 -2.67
N LEU A 7 14.00 15.56 -2.79
CA LEU A 7 12.55 15.81 -2.67
C LEU A 7 11.77 15.14 -3.82
N THR A 8 12.29 15.29 -5.04
CA THR A 8 11.69 14.71 -6.25
C THR A 8 11.79 13.19 -6.27
N THR A 9 12.92 12.63 -5.81
CA THR A 9 13.11 11.18 -5.76
C THR A 9 12.20 10.53 -4.72
N THR A 10 12.08 11.09 -3.51
CA THR A 10 11.18 10.56 -2.48
C THR A 10 9.71 10.61 -2.93
N THR A 11 9.32 11.66 -3.66
CA THR A 11 7.96 11.79 -4.20
C THR A 11 7.67 10.79 -5.31
N ALA A 12 8.60 10.59 -6.25
CA ALA A 12 8.47 9.59 -7.31
C ALA A 12 8.41 8.15 -6.74
N THR A 13 9.27 7.82 -5.77
CA THR A 13 9.26 6.51 -5.11
C THR A 13 7.95 6.27 -4.36
N ARG A 14 7.40 7.29 -3.66
CA ARG A 14 6.09 7.21 -3.01
C ARG A 14 4.98 6.89 -4.01
N GLN A 15 4.95 7.59 -5.15
CA GLN A 15 3.94 7.36 -6.20
C GLN A 15 4.03 5.96 -6.80
N GLN A 16 5.24 5.47 -7.07
CA GLN A 16 5.46 4.10 -7.53
C GLN A 16 4.96 3.07 -6.52
N LEU A 17 5.21 3.28 -5.23
CA LEU A 17 4.73 2.39 -4.17
C LEU A 17 3.19 2.35 -4.13
N VAL A 18 2.54 3.52 -4.21
CA VAL A 18 1.07 3.62 -4.24
C VAL A 18 0.50 2.91 -5.48
N SER A 19 1.12 3.08 -6.64
CA SER A 19 0.71 2.37 -7.87
C SER A 19 0.81 0.86 -7.70
N ALA A 20 1.94 0.36 -7.19
CA ALA A 20 2.14 -1.06 -6.95
C ALA A 20 1.13 -1.64 -5.94
N PHE A 21 0.70 -0.85 -4.95
CA PHE A 21 -0.36 -1.26 -4.02
C PHE A 21 -1.72 -1.34 -4.67
N ASN A 22 -2.06 -0.41 -5.57
CA ASN A 22 -3.32 -0.46 -6.31
C ASN A 22 -3.34 -1.67 -7.25
N ASP A 23 -2.24 -1.92 -7.98
CA ASP A 23 -2.12 -3.07 -8.87
C ASP A 23 -2.26 -4.39 -8.10
N ALA A 24 -1.67 -4.47 -6.89
CA ALA A 24 -1.81 -5.63 -6.01
C ALA A 24 -3.26 -5.81 -5.54
N ASP A 25 -3.97 -4.74 -5.16
CA ASP A 25 -5.39 -4.83 -4.76
C ASP A 25 -6.27 -5.32 -5.92
N ASP A 26 -6.03 -4.81 -7.14
CA ASP A 26 -6.78 -5.21 -8.34
C ASP A 26 -6.55 -6.67 -8.71
N GLN A 27 -5.29 -7.12 -8.72
CA GLN A 27 -4.96 -8.54 -8.95
C GLN A 27 -5.61 -9.45 -7.91
N GLN A 28 -5.71 -8.97 -6.67
CA GLN A 28 -6.29 -9.75 -5.59
C GLN A 28 -7.82 -9.87 -5.71
N ARG A 29 -8.50 -8.80 -6.12
CA ARG A 29 -9.93 -8.82 -6.44
C ARG A 29 -10.24 -9.75 -7.61
N GLU A 30 -9.37 -9.80 -8.60
CA GLU A 30 -9.53 -10.70 -9.74
C GLU A 30 -9.36 -12.17 -9.30
N ALA A 31 -8.33 -12.46 -8.51
CA ALA A 31 -8.12 -13.79 -7.95
C ALA A 31 -9.31 -14.25 -7.08
N TYR A 32 -9.89 -13.34 -6.29
CA TYR A 32 -11.11 -13.60 -5.51
C TYR A 32 -12.29 -14.00 -6.43
N ARG A 33 -12.55 -13.24 -7.49
CA ARG A 33 -13.64 -13.52 -8.43
C ARG A 33 -13.46 -14.87 -9.12
N ALA A 34 -12.24 -15.18 -9.57
CA ALA A 34 -11.93 -16.44 -10.23
C ALA A 34 -12.21 -17.64 -9.30
N VAL A 35 -11.81 -17.53 -8.03
CA VAL A 35 -12.03 -18.56 -7.03
C VAL A 35 -13.51 -18.72 -6.65
N ALA A 36 -14.23 -17.61 -6.46
CA ALA A 36 -15.66 -17.66 -6.16
C ALA A 36 -16.46 -18.28 -7.33
N GLN A 37 -16.08 -17.96 -8.57
CA GLN A 37 -16.67 -18.58 -9.76
C GLN A 37 -16.38 -20.08 -9.81
N LEU A 38 -15.13 -20.49 -9.59
CA LEU A 38 -14.74 -21.90 -9.55
C LEU A 38 -15.52 -22.67 -8.48
N GLN A 39 -15.73 -22.07 -7.31
CA GLN A 39 -16.53 -22.66 -6.25
C GLN A 39 -18.00 -22.84 -6.66
N ALA A 40 -18.59 -21.84 -7.31
CA ALA A 40 -19.97 -21.91 -7.79
C ALA A 40 -20.14 -23.01 -8.86
N ASP A 41 -19.18 -23.10 -9.80
CA ASP A 41 -19.18 -24.11 -10.85
C ASP A 41 -19.04 -25.53 -10.26
N LEU A 42 -18.16 -25.69 -9.27
CA LEU A 42 -17.92 -26.96 -8.59
C LEU A 42 -19.07 -27.36 -7.67
N ALA A 43 -19.75 -26.44 -7.00
CA ALA A 43 -20.82 -26.74 -6.06
C ALA A 43 -22.00 -27.49 -6.70
N GLY A 44 -22.24 -27.30 -8.01
CA GLY A 44 -23.32 -27.97 -8.75
C GLY A 44 -23.03 -29.42 -9.15
N GLN A 45 -21.77 -29.86 -9.12
CA GLN A 45 -21.36 -31.17 -9.66
C GLN A 45 -20.47 -31.98 -8.70
N TRP A 46 -19.77 -31.30 -7.79
CA TRP A 46 -18.82 -31.90 -6.88
C TRP A 46 -19.38 -31.95 -5.46
N HIS A 47 -19.62 -33.17 -4.97
CA HIS A 47 -20.15 -33.42 -3.64
C HIS A 47 -19.23 -34.36 -2.86
N GLY A 48 -19.35 -34.31 -1.53
CA GLY A 48 -18.62 -35.19 -0.60
C GLY A 48 -17.55 -34.46 0.22
N VAL A 49 -16.85 -35.20 1.07
CA VAL A 49 -15.93 -34.66 2.09
C VAL A 49 -14.85 -33.75 1.47
N ALA A 50 -14.34 -34.09 0.28
CA ALA A 50 -13.35 -33.28 -0.42
C ALA A 50 -13.88 -31.90 -0.85
N SER A 51 -15.15 -31.81 -1.29
CA SER A 51 -15.78 -30.53 -1.66
C SER A 51 -15.95 -29.59 -0.46
N ASN A 52 -16.26 -30.15 0.71
CA ASN A 52 -16.34 -29.38 1.96
C ASN A 52 -14.96 -28.87 2.39
N ALA A 53 -13.93 -29.73 2.35
CA ALA A 53 -12.57 -29.32 2.68
C ALA A 53 -12.04 -28.23 1.74
N PHE A 54 -12.34 -28.34 0.43
CA PHE A 54 -12.00 -27.31 -0.54
C PHE A 54 -12.72 -25.99 -0.26
N THR A 55 -14.02 -26.03 0.07
CA THR A 55 -14.80 -24.83 0.46
C THR A 55 -14.21 -24.13 1.68
N VAL A 56 -13.80 -24.88 2.71
CA VAL A 56 -13.15 -24.32 3.90
C VAL A 56 -11.81 -23.69 3.54
N ALA A 57 -10.99 -24.36 2.73
CA ALA A 57 -9.71 -23.83 2.28
C ALA A 57 -9.88 -22.54 1.46
N LEU A 58 -10.93 -22.44 0.64
CA LEU A 58 -11.25 -21.21 -0.08
C LEU A 58 -11.64 -20.07 0.86
N ASP A 59 -12.45 -20.33 1.88
CA ASP A 59 -12.81 -19.30 2.85
C ASP A 59 -11.59 -18.80 3.63
N GLU A 60 -10.70 -19.70 4.08
CA GLU A 60 -9.43 -19.34 4.72
C GLU A 60 -8.54 -18.50 3.80
N TRP A 61 -8.45 -18.88 2.53
CA TRP A 61 -7.69 -18.15 1.53
C TRP A 61 -8.28 -16.75 1.30
N MET A 62 -9.60 -16.62 1.19
CA MET A 62 -10.30 -15.33 1.08
C MET A 62 -10.06 -14.44 2.29
N GLN A 63 -10.09 -14.99 3.50
CA GLN A 63 -9.76 -14.26 4.72
C GLN A 63 -8.30 -13.77 4.72
N GLY A 64 -7.37 -14.63 4.28
CA GLY A 64 -5.96 -14.29 4.11
C GLY A 64 -5.76 -13.12 3.14
N LEU A 65 -6.43 -13.16 1.99
CA LEU A 65 -6.41 -12.07 1.02
C LEU A 65 -6.93 -10.77 1.65
N ASN A 66 -8.09 -10.79 2.31
CA ASN A 66 -8.63 -9.57 2.94
C ASN A 66 -7.63 -8.93 3.92
N ARG A 67 -6.88 -9.74 4.69
CA ARG A 67 -5.80 -9.24 5.55
C ARG A 67 -4.67 -8.57 4.77
N VAL A 68 -4.27 -9.13 3.63
CA VAL A 68 -3.27 -8.52 2.74
C VAL A 68 -3.78 -7.17 2.23
N THR A 69 -5.03 -7.07 1.74
CA THR A 69 -5.61 -5.79 1.29
C THR A 69 -5.61 -4.76 2.42
N GLN A 70 -5.96 -5.15 3.64
CA GLN A 70 -5.93 -4.24 4.80
C GLN A 70 -4.51 -3.76 5.12
N ALA A 71 -3.52 -4.66 5.06
CA ALA A 71 -2.12 -4.30 5.27
C ALA A 71 -1.59 -3.35 4.17
N LEU A 72 -1.92 -3.60 2.90
CA LEU A 72 -1.55 -2.74 1.79
C LEU A 72 -2.18 -1.34 1.92
N ASN A 73 -3.46 -1.26 2.30
CA ASN A 73 -4.12 0.02 2.58
C ASN A 73 -3.45 0.78 3.73
N SER A 74 -3.11 0.09 4.83
CA SER A 74 -2.38 0.68 5.96
C SER A 74 -1.00 1.19 5.55
N LEU A 75 -0.26 0.42 4.75
CA LEU A 75 1.04 0.84 4.21
C LEU A 75 0.90 2.08 3.32
N ARG A 76 -0.10 2.11 2.43
CA ARG A 76 -0.39 3.28 1.60
C ARG A 76 -0.65 4.52 2.45
N ASP A 77 -1.51 4.41 3.47
CA ASP A 77 -1.85 5.53 4.35
C ASP A 77 -0.62 6.02 5.15
N ASN A 78 0.22 5.09 5.59
CA ASN A 78 1.49 5.42 6.26
C ASN A 78 2.48 6.11 5.32
N VAL A 79 2.57 5.67 4.06
CA VAL A 79 3.43 6.31 3.04
C VAL A 79 2.94 7.73 2.73
N VAL A 80 1.63 7.96 2.67
CA VAL A 80 1.04 9.30 2.51
C VAL A 80 1.36 10.19 3.71
N ARG A 81 1.15 9.70 4.93
CA ARG A 81 1.44 10.44 6.17
C ARG A 81 2.92 10.76 6.34
N PHE A 82 3.79 9.76 6.13
CA PHE A 82 5.24 9.95 6.16
C PHE A 82 5.64 11.05 5.19
N GLY A 83 5.07 10.99 3.98
CA GLY A 83 5.23 12.01 2.98
C GLY A 83 4.91 13.43 3.45
N GLN A 84 3.73 13.63 4.03
CA GLN A 84 3.32 14.93 4.58
C GLN A 84 4.26 15.43 5.67
N VAL A 85 4.71 14.55 6.58
CA VAL A 85 5.65 14.91 7.65
C VAL A 85 7.00 15.33 7.09
N THR A 86 7.52 14.58 6.11
CA THR A 86 8.80 14.89 5.46
C THR A 86 8.70 16.23 4.71
N ASP A 87 7.65 16.42 3.91
CA ASP A 87 7.46 17.65 3.13
C ASP A 87 7.32 18.89 4.05
N ASN A 88 6.62 18.76 5.18
CA ASN A 88 6.49 19.83 6.19
C ASN A 88 7.82 20.13 6.89
N THR A 89 8.53 19.09 7.38
CA THR A 89 9.80 19.25 8.10
C THR A 89 10.86 19.88 7.20
N GLU A 90 10.90 19.48 5.93
CA GLU A 90 11.84 20.05 4.96
C GLU A 90 11.46 21.50 4.57
N THR A 91 10.17 21.81 4.47
CA THR A 91 9.69 23.19 4.27
C THR A 91 10.05 24.09 5.45
N ASP A 92 9.84 23.62 6.68
CA ASP A 92 10.20 24.35 7.90
C ASP A 92 11.71 24.56 7.98
N ASN A 93 12.50 23.54 7.69
CA ASN A 93 13.96 23.65 7.62
C ASN A 93 14.42 24.66 6.55
N LEU A 94 13.76 24.69 5.38
CA LEU A 94 14.05 25.67 4.32
C LEU A 94 13.64 27.09 4.73
N GLN A 95 12.51 27.26 5.44
CA GLN A 95 12.09 28.56 5.98
C GLN A 95 13.03 29.07 7.08
N LEU A 96 13.42 28.20 8.01
CA LEU A 96 14.40 28.51 9.07
C LEU A 96 15.75 28.90 8.48
N ALA A 97 16.24 28.16 7.47
CA ALA A 97 17.49 28.48 6.79
C ALA A 97 17.45 29.82 6.03
N LYS A 98 16.27 30.23 5.55
CA LYS A 98 16.05 31.53 4.89
C LYS A 98 15.76 32.67 5.86
N SER A 99 15.48 32.36 7.13
CA SER A 99 15.17 33.36 8.15
C SER A 99 16.45 33.99 8.70
N PRO A 100 16.44 35.29 9.05
CA PRO A 100 17.64 35.99 9.52
C PRO A 100 18.26 35.37 10.79
N ALA A 101 17.48 34.69 11.63
CA ALA A 101 17.97 33.93 12.78
C ALA A 101 18.80 32.68 12.42
N GLY A 102 18.63 32.13 11.21
CA GLY A 102 19.40 30.99 10.71
C GLY A 102 20.77 31.37 10.14
N GLN A 103 20.95 32.62 9.70
CA GLN A 103 22.23 33.12 9.16
C GLN A 103 23.24 33.50 10.24
N SER A 104 22.80 33.83 11.46
CA SER A 104 23.66 34.23 12.59
C SER A 104 24.34 33.06 13.33
N ARG A 105 24.24 31.83 12.81
CA ARG A 105 24.72 30.60 13.48
C ARG A 105 25.88 29.87 12.79
N LEU A 106 26.45 30.46 11.75
CA LEU A 106 27.66 29.95 11.10
C LEU A 106 28.84 30.88 11.43
N PRO A 107 29.89 30.41 12.14
CA PRO A 107 31.20 31.06 12.13
C PRO A 107 31.88 30.93 10.76
#